data_AF-A8F6F9-F1
#
_entry.id   AF-A8F6F9-F1
#
_cell.length_a   1.000
_cell.length_b   1.000
_cell.length_c   1.000
_cell.angle_alpha   90.00
_cell.angle_beta   90.00
_cell.angle_gamma   90.00
#
_symmetry.space_group_name_H-M   'P 1'
#
loop_
_entity.id
_entity.type
_entity.pdbx_description
1 polymer ?
#
loop_
_entity_poly.entity_id
_entity_poly.type
_entity_poly.pdbx_seq_one_letter_code
_entity_poly.pdbx_strand_id
1 'polypeptide(L)'
;MKMKVFGAFLLLIVLMLFARGSLYVRDLRTGMTYEIPYMLDSELHTWVGHDNYVDIPKGSFEQLRSLIQSNEDYAGDLAQRVSELERQKSELNDRIEDLKDQLSEKDQRITELQNQKSELENQATTLTASVSSLEELLKEKNQKIDELEKQKSELENQATTLTASVSSLKNLLKEKDQKIDELERQTRLRDQYISNLNDQIDDQRDLLEKKDEEIALLASLVSAPATITEVFKENEELKKHLEFAEASITTLKEEIQRKDEQLSWAETQLKQMDQLKALVQTYESSLTVLQKNLKEKDEQLKILSETLTEKARKTQSEAEFLREKLKEVLSVLRLFSSTFKDFQNTFSNLENLNLEIQNLIEEVETSVEKSGSTNN
;
A
#
# COMPACT_ATOMS: atom_id res chain seq x y z
N MET A 1 -185.06 -58.81 -115.11
CA MET A 1 -184.37 -57.86 -114.22
C MET A 1 -183.65 -58.51 -113.01
N LYS A 2 -184.01 -59.74 -112.58
CA LYS A 2 -183.39 -60.43 -111.43
C LYS A 2 -182.01 -61.08 -111.68
N MET A 3 -181.66 -61.48 -112.90
CA MET A 3 -180.34 -62.09 -113.20
C MET A 3 -179.17 -61.08 -113.20
N LYS A 4 -179.39 -59.80 -113.54
CA LYS A 4 -178.32 -58.78 -113.56
C LYS A 4 -177.92 -58.32 -112.15
N VAL A 5 -178.85 -58.34 -111.19
CA VAL A 5 -178.59 -58.01 -109.79
C VAL A 5 -177.82 -59.14 -109.10
N PHE A 6 -178.14 -60.40 -109.42
CA PHE A 6 -177.41 -61.55 -108.86
C PHE A 6 -175.97 -61.64 -109.38
N GLY A 7 -175.74 -61.32 -110.67
CA GLY A 7 -174.38 -61.23 -111.22
C GLY A 7 -173.56 -60.12 -110.57
N ALA A 8 -174.13 -58.94 -110.35
CA ALA A 8 -173.45 -57.84 -109.66
C ALA A 8 -173.16 -58.17 -108.18
N PHE A 9 -174.08 -58.84 -107.49
CA PHE A 9 -173.91 -59.23 -106.08
C PHE A 9 -172.86 -60.34 -105.92
N LEU A 10 -172.83 -61.31 -106.84
CA LEU A 10 -171.82 -62.37 -106.84
C LEU A 10 -170.43 -61.82 -107.19
N LEU A 11 -170.34 -60.83 -108.08
CA LEU A 11 -169.08 -60.15 -108.41
C LEU A 11 -168.58 -59.30 -107.24
N LEU A 12 -169.48 -58.67 -106.48
CA LEU A 12 -169.15 -57.91 -105.28
C LEU A 12 -168.71 -58.83 -104.13
N ILE A 13 -169.35 -60.00 -103.97
CA ILE A 13 -168.93 -61.05 -103.03
C ILE A 13 -167.57 -61.64 -103.45
N VAL A 14 -167.33 -61.88 -104.74
CA VAL A 14 -166.01 -62.32 -105.23
C VAL A 14 -164.95 -61.24 -105.02
N LEU A 15 -165.27 -59.96 -105.23
CA LEU A 15 -164.38 -58.83 -104.91
C LEU A 15 -164.11 -58.70 -103.40
N MET A 16 -165.08 -59.04 -102.55
CA MET A 16 -164.90 -59.06 -101.09
C MET A 16 -164.10 -60.29 -100.62
N LEU A 17 -164.32 -61.46 -101.20
CA LEU A 17 -163.59 -62.70 -100.90
C LEU A 17 -162.15 -62.66 -101.41
N PHE A 18 -161.87 -61.90 -102.47
CA PHE A 18 -160.51 -61.67 -102.99
C PHE A 18 -159.96 -60.28 -102.60
N ALA A 19 -160.45 -59.69 -101.52
CA ALA A 19 -159.91 -58.44 -101.01
C ALA A 19 -158.45 -58.65 -100.58
N ARG A 20 -157.53 -58.22 -101.45
CA ARG A 20 -156.09 -58.32 -101.26
C ARG A 20 -155.62 -57.17 -100.39
N GLY A 21 -155.10 -57.48 -99.22
CA GLY A 21 -154.43 -56.51 -98.35
C GLY A 21 -152.91 -56.56 -98.53
N SER A 22 -152.22 -55.51 -98.09
CA SER A 22 -150.76 -55.42 -98.12
C SER A 22 -150.24 -55.08 -96.73
N LEU A 23 -149.32 -55.90 -96.20
CA LEU A 23 -148.56 -55.61 -94.98
C LEU A 23 -147.22 -54.98 -95.38
N TYR A 24 -146.83 -53.89 -94.74
CA TYR A 24 -145.52 -53.26 -94.97
C TYR A 24 -144.58 -53.60 -93.83
N VAL A 25 -143.48 -54.28 -94.14
CA VAL A 25 -142.44 -54.62 -93.16
C VAL A 25 -141.13 -53.95 -93.54
N ARG A 26 -140.54 -53.21 -92.61
CA ARG A 26 -139.25 -52.53 -92.80
C ARG A 26 -138.11 -53.44 -92.37
N ASP A 27 -137.10 -53.56 -93.21
CA ASP A 27 -135.78 -54.05 -92.85
C ASP A 27 -135.00 -52.92 -92.16
N LEU A 28 -134.63 -53.13 -90.90
CA LEU A 28 -133.92 -52.18 -90.06
C LEU A 28 -132.44 -52.08 -90.42
N ARG A 29 -131.88 -53.12 -91.07
CA ARG A 29 -130.48 -53.13 -91.51
C ARG A 29 -130.28 -52.30 -92.77
N THR A 30 -131.19 -52.42 -93.74
CA THR A 30 -131.10 -51.71 -95.04
C THR A 30 -131.96 -50.44 -95.09
N GLY A 31 -132.92 -50.28 -94.19
CA GLY A 31 -133.89 -49.20 -94.18
C GLY A 31 -135.03 -49.34 -95.20
N MET A 32 -135.05 -50.44 -95.96
CA MET A 32 -136.02 -50.70 -97.03
C MET A 32 -137.35 -51.22 -96.48
N THR A 33 -138.46 -50.84 -97.11
CA THR A 33 -139.80 -51.34 -96.75
C THR A 33 -140.29 -52.31 -97.83
N TYR A 34 -140.71 -53.50 -97.41
CA TYR A 34 -141.21 -54.55 -98.28
C TYR A 34 -142.71 -54.70 -98.11
N GLU A 35 -143.42 -54.80 -99.25
CA GLU A 35 -144.85 -55.02 -99.31
C GLU A 35 -145.12 -56.53 -99.39
N ILE A 36 -145.81 -57.07 -98.38
CA ILE A 36 -146.19 -58.48 -98.27
C ILE A 36 -147.69 -58.56 -98.54
N PRO A 37 -148.10 -59.02 -99.74
CA PRO A 37 -149.51 -59.15 -100.06
C PRO A 37 -150.11 -60.34 -99.29
N TYR A 38 -151.33 -60.15 -98.79
CA TYR A 38 -152.13 -61.19 -98.16
C TYR A 38 -153.56 -61.20 -98.68
N MET A 39 -154.25 -62.32 -98.53
CA MET A 39 -155.66 -62.48 -98.89
C MET A 39 -156.43 -62.96 -97.67
N LEU A 40 -157.69 -62.54 -97.55
CA LEU A 40 -158.62 -63.18 -96.62
C LEU A 40 -158.97 -64.54 -97.23
N ASP A 41 -158.85 -65.60 -96.43
CA ASP A 41 -159.10 -66.97 -96.89
C ASP A 41 -160.50 -67.08 -97.55
N SER A 42 -160.53 -67.68 -98.74
CA SER A 42 -161.77 -67.91 -99.52
C SER A 42 -162.29 -69.34 -99.39
N GLU A 43 -161.60 -70.20 -98.63
CA GLU A 43 -162.01 -71.57 -98.39
C GLU A 43 -163.15 -71.62 -97.37
N LEU A 44 -164.29 -72.12 -97.84
CA LEU A 44 -165.50 -72.39 -97.04
C LEU A 44 -165.27 -73.62 -96.15
N HIS A 45 -164.24 -73.61 -95.30
CA HIS A 45 -164.00 -74.64 -94.31
C HIS A 45 -164.79 -74.32 -93.03
N THR A 46 -165.52 -75.33 -92.58
CA THR A 46 -166.51 -75.29 -91.49
C THR A 46 -165.97 -74.61 -90.23
N TRP A 47 -166.64 -73.51 -89.89
CA TRP A 47 -166.63 -72.80 -88.63
C TRP A 47 -166.46 -73.70 -87.39
N VAL A 48 -165.27 -73.67 -86.78
CA VAL A 48 -165.13 -73.64 -85.31
C VAL A 48 -163.90 -72.78 -84.94
N GLY A 49 -164.13 -71.47 -84.82
CA GLY A 49 -163.63 -70.70 -83.67
C GLY A 49 -162.16 -70.35 -83.56
N HIS A 50 -161.49 -69.88 -84.62
CA HIS A 50 -160.29 -69.04 -84.50
C HIS A 50 -160.48 -67.82 -85.42
N ASP A 51 -160.36 -66.61 -84.86
CA ASP A 51 -160.59 -65.35 -85.59
C ASP A 51 -159.55 -65.15 -86.73
N ASN A 52 -160.05 -64.90 -87.94
CA ASN A 52 -159.37 -64.39 -89.15
C ASN A 52 -158.09 -65.12 -89.61
N TYR A 53 -158.24 -66.12 -90.49
CA TYR A 53 -157.12 -66.64 -91.28
C TYR A 53 -156.77 -65.68 -92.42
N VAL A 54 -155.47 -65.39 -92.54
CA VAL A 54 -154.88 -64.56 -93.56
C VAL A 54 -153.96 -65.43 -94.40
N ASP A 55 -154.33 -65.66 -95.65
CA ASP A 55 -153.53 -66.42 -96.60
C ASP A 55 -152.41 -65.54 -97.14
N ILE A 56 -151.18 -65.88 -96.75
CA ILE A 56 -149.96 -65.26 -97.26
C ILE A 56 -149.35 -66.22 -98.29
N PRO A 57 -149.13 -65.79 -99.54
CA PRO A 57 -148.42 -66.61 -100.52
C PRO A 57 -147.07 -67.06 -99.96
N LYS A 58 -146.70 -68.33 -100.16
CA LYS A 58 -145.48 -68.93 -99.61
C LYS A 58 -144.22 -68.06 -99.83
N GLY A 59 -144.06 -67.44 -101.00
CA GLY A 59 -142.93 -66.54 -101.29
C GLY A 59 -142.94 -65.26 -100.43
N SER A 60 -144.11 -64.67 -100.20
CA SER A 60 -144.29 -63.50 -99.33
C SER A 60 -144.07 -63.87 -97.85
N PHE A 61 -144.44 -65.08 -97.45
CA PHE A 61 -144.19 -65.61 -96.11
C PHE A 61 -142.68 -65.85 -95.86
N GLU A 62 -141.96 -66.45 -96.82
CA GLU A 62 -140.50 -66.59 -96.72
C GLU A 62 -139.78 -65.24 -96.70
N GLN A 63 -140.28 -64.25 -97.46
CA GLN A 63 -139.75 -62.88 -97.40
C GLN A 63 -139.99 -62.23 -96.04
N LEU A 64 -141.21 -62.34 -95.48
CA LEU A 64 -141.52 -61.88 -94.13
C LEU A 64 -140.59 -62.52 -93.09
N ARG A 65 -140.41 -63.85 -93.17
CA ARG A 65 -139.54 -64.61 -92.29
C ARG A 65 -138.09 -64.14 -92.40
N SER A 66 -137.59 -63.91 -93.62
CA SER A 66 -136.24 -63.40 -93.85
C SER A 66 -136.05 -61.98 -93.30
N LEU A 67 -137.08 -61.13 -93.38
CA LEU A 67 -137.03 -59.77 -92.83
C LEU A 67 -137.06 -59.76 -91.31
N ILE A 68 -137.90 -60.61 -90.71
CA ILE A 68 -137.91 -60.83 -89.26
C ILE A 68 -136.52 -61.28 -88.81
N GLN A 69 -135.92 -62.28 -89.47
CA GLN A 69 -134.58 -62.75 -89.15
C GLN A 69 -133.52 -61.64 -89.29
N SER A 70 -133.53 -60.87 -90.39
CA SER A 70 -132.59 -59.75 -90.60
C SER A 70 -132.71 -58.68 -89.50
N ASN A 71 -133.93 -58.37 -89.09
CA ASN A 71 -134.21 -57.41 -88.01
C ASN A 71 -133.80 -57.94 -86.64
N GLU A 72 -134.04 -59.22 -86.36
CA GLU A 72 -133.56 -59.88 -85.14
C GLU A 72 -132.04 -59.86 -85.07
N ASP A 73 -131.34 -60.18 -86.16
CA ASP A 73 -129.88 -60.12 -86.25
C ASP A 73 -129.38 -58.67 -86.04
N TYR A 74 -130.03 -57.68 -86.66
CA TYR A 74 -129.66 -56.26 -86.49
C TYR A 74 -129.91 -55.75 -85.06
N ALA A 75 -131.01 -56.16 -84.43
CA ALA A 75 -131.27 -55.86 -83.03
C ALA A 75 -130.23 -56.52 -82.11
N GLY A 76 -129.79 -57.73 -82.44
CA GLY A 76 -128.68 -58.42 -81.78
C GLY A 76 -127.35 -57.65 -81.88
N ASP A 77 -126.97 -57.22 -83.09
CA ASP A 77 -125.77 -56.41 -83.33
C ASP A 77 -125.80 -55.09 -82.53
N LEU A 78 -126.96 -54.42 -82.50
CA LEU A 78 -127.13 -53.17 -81.76
C LEU A 78 -127.05 -53.39 -80.25
N ALA A 79 -127.66 -54.46 -79.74
CA ALA A 79 -127.58 -54.83 -78.33
C ALA A 79 -126.14 -55.13 -77.90
N GLN A 80 -125.36 -55.84 -78.73
CA GLN A 80 -123.94 -56.07 -78.48
C GLN A 80 -123.15 -54.75 -78.43
N ARG A 81 -123.42 -53.83 -79.36
CA ARG A 81 -122.74 -52.53 -79.40
C ARG A 81 -123.09 -51.64 -78.22
N VAL A 82 -124.34 -51.67 -77.76
CA VAL A 82 -124.77 -50.98 -76.53
C VAL A 82 -124.03 -51.57 -75.32
N SER A 83 -123.97 -52.90 -75.21
CA SER A 83 -123.26 -53.56 -74.12
C SER A 83 -121.77 -53.22 -74.10
N GLU A 84 -121.11 -53.17 -75.25
CA GLU A 84 -119.70 -52.76 -75.36
C GLU A 84 -119.50 -51.28 -74.97
N LEU A 85 -120.40 -50.38 -75.39
CA LEU A 85 -120.34 -48.97 -74.99
C LEU A 85 -120.57 -48.78 -73.48
N GLU A 86 -121.48 -49.55 -72.89
CA GLU A 86 -121.70 -49.57 -71.43
C GLU A 86 -120.46 -50.05 -70.69
N ARG A 87 -119.79 -51.09 -71.20
CA ARG A 87 -118.51 -51.57 -70.66
C ARG A 87 -117.42 -50.49 -70.74
N GLN A 88 -117.27 -49.84 -71.89
CA GLN A 88 -116.30 -48.73 -72.07
C GLN A 88 -116.61 -47.54 -71.16
N LYS A 89 -117.90 -47.21 -70.98
CA LYS A 89 -118.32 -46.15 -70.04
C LYS A 89 -117.96 -46.50 -68.60
N SER A 90 -118.15 -47.76 -68.19
CA SER A 90 -117.73 -48.23 -66.86
C SER A 90 -116.22 -48.08 -66.69
N GLU A 91 -115.43 -48.56 -67.66
CA GLU A 91 -113.97 -48.48 -67.63
C GLU A 91 -113.45 -47.03 -67.56
N LEU A 92 -114.10 -46.11 -68.29
CA LEU A 92 -113.78 -44.68 -68.21
C LEU A 92 -114.15 -44.06 -66.87
N ASN A 93 -115.28 -44.46 -66.26
CA ASN A 93 -115.66 -43.99 -64.94
C ASN A 93 -114.66 -44.44 -63.86
N ASP A 94 -114.26 -45.71 -63.91
CA ASP A 94 -113.25 -46.25 -62.98
C ASP A 94 -111.92 -45.48 -63.13
N ARG A 95 -111.52 -45.16 -64.35
CA ARG A 95 -110.31 -44.36 -64.62
C ARG A 95 -110.44 -42.91 -64.16
N ILE A 96 -111.63 -42.32 -64.23
CA ILE A 96 -111.89 -40.97 -63.69
C ILE A 96 -111.79 -40.97 -62.17
N GLU A 97 -112.27 -42.03 -61.51
CA GLU A 97 -112.18 -42.19 -60.05
C GLU A 97 -110.72 -42.34 -59.61
N ASP A 98 -109.95 -43.23 -60.26
CA ASP A 98 -108.50 -43.37 -60.01
C ASP A 98 -107.73 -42.05 -60.19
N LEU A 99 -108.02 -41.29 -61.25
CA LEU A 99 -107.40 -39.98 -61.47
C LEU A 99 -107.78 -38.95 -60.41
N LYS A 100 -109.01 -38.99 -59.87
CA LYS A 100 -109.43 -38.11 -58.77
C LYS A 100 -108.69 -38.44 -57.48
N ASP A 101 -108.53 -39.72 -57.19
CA ASP A 101 -107.79 -40.17 -56.00
C ASP A 101 -106.32 -39.76 -56.10
N GLN A 102 -105.69 -39.96 -57.25
CA GLN A 102 -104.30 -39.50 -57.49
C GLN A 102 -104.16 -37.97 -57.39
N LEU A 103 -105.15 -37.21 -57.85
CA LEU A 103 -105.16 -35.76 -57.71
C LEU A 103 -105.24 -35.35 -56.23
N SER A 104 -106.12 -36.00 -55.47
CA SER A 104 -106.26 -35.74 -54.03
C SER A 104 -104.97 -36.05 -53.26
N GLU A 105 -104.30 -37.15 -53.56
CA GLU A 105 -103.01 -37.50 -52.96
C GLU A 105 -101.93 -36.45 -53.29
N LYS A 106 -101.89 -35.99 -54.55
CA LYS A 106 -100.96 -34.92 -54.96
C LYS A 106 -101.24 -33.60 -54.25
N ASP A 107 -102.50 -33.22 -54.07
CA ASP A 107 -102.88 -32.00 -53.35
C ASP A 107 -102.47 -32.07 -51.87
N GLN A 108 -102.66 -33.23 -51.23
CA GLN A 108 -102.16 -33.46 -49.87
C GLN A 108 -100.64 -33.34 -49.81
N ARG A 109 -99.92 -33.93 -50.77
CA ARG A 109 -98.46 -33.84 -50.83
C ARG A 109 -97.96 -32.41 -51.05
N ILE A 110 -98.64 -31.63 -51.89
CA ILE A 110 -98.32 -30.21 -52.09
C ILE A 110 -98.49 -29.44 -50.78
N THR A 111 -99.56 -29.69 -50.04
CA THR A 111 -99.82 -29.05 -48.74
C THR A 111 -98.73 -29.38 -47.72
N GLU A 112 -98.32 -30.66 -47.63
CA GLU A 112 -97.20 -31.07 -46.78
C GLU A 112 -95.89 -30.37 -47.15
N LEU A 113 -95.56 -30.30 -48.43
CA LEU A 113 -94.35 -29.63 -48.91
C LEU A 113 -94.37 -28.13 -48.65
N GLN A 114 -95.54 -27.48 -48.75
CA GLN A 114 -95.70 -26.07 -48.40
C GLN A 114 -95.46 -25.83 -46.90
N ASN A 115 -95.98 -26.70 -46.04
CA ASN A 115 -95.73 -26.60 -44.60
C ASN A 115 -94.25 -26.81 -44.26
N GLN A 116 -93.59 -27.80 -44.88
CA GLN A 116 -92.15 -28.03 -44.72
C GLN A 116 -91.32 -26.82 -45.19
N LYS A 117 -91.71 -26.20 -46.31
CA LYS A 117 -91.06 -24.99 -46.81
C LYS A 117 -91.16 -23.84 -45.79
N SER A 118 -92.35 -23.58 -45.25
CA SER A 118 -92.53 -22.52 -44.25
C SER A 118 -91.75 -22.78 -42.97
N GLU A 119 -91.67 -24.03 -42.51
CA GLU A 119 -90.83 -24.39 -41.36
C GLU A 119 -89.34 -24.13 -41.62
N LEU A 120 -88.84 -24.50 -42.80
CA LEU A 120 -87.45 -24.22 -43.18
C LEU A 120 -87.17 -22.72 -43.32
N GLU A 121 -88.11 -21.93 -43.83
CA GLU A 121 -87.99 -20.46 -43.90
C GLU A 121 -87.91 -19.82 -42.51
N ASN A 122 -88.70 -20.33 -41.55
CA ASN A 122 -88.62 -19.88 -40.16
C ASN A 122 -87.28 -20.25 -39.52
N GLN A 123 -86.81 -21.49 -39.70
CA GLN A 123 -85.52 -21.93 -39.19
C GLN A 123 -84.37 -21.11 -39.79
N ALA A 124 -84.40 -20.83 -41.09
CA ALA A 124 -83.42 -19.96 -41.74
C ALA A 124 -83.41 -18.56 -41.11
N THR A 125 -84.58 -17.98 -40.87
CA THR A 125 -84.70 -16.67 -40.22
C THR A 125 -84.11 -16.66 -38.80
N THR A 126 -84.40 -17.69 -38.00
CA THR A 126 -83.85 -17.84 -36.64
C THR A 126 -82.32 -18.02 -36.66
N LEU A 127 -81.80 -18.81 -37.60
CA LEU A 127 -80.36 -19.00 -37.77
C LEU A 127 -79.68 -17.70 -38.18
N THR A 128 -80.25 -16.94 -39.12
CA THR A 128 -79.72 -15.62 -39.50
C THR A 128 -79.66 -14.68 -38.31
N ALA A 129 -80.72 -14.60 -37.50
CA ALA A 129 -80.72 -13.76 -36.29
C ALA A 129 -79.65 -14.20 -35.28
N SER A 130 -79.47 -15.53 -35.11
CA SER A 130 -78.44 -16.09 -34.23
C SER A 130 -77.03 -15.76 -34.70
N VAL A 131 -76.76 -15.83 -36.01
CA VAL A 131 -75.47 -15.46 -36.59
C VAL A 131 -75.18 -13.98 -36.35
N SER A 132 -76.14 -13.09 -36.61
CA SER A 132 -75.97 -11.66 -36.36
C SER A 132 -75.67 -11.35 -34.88
N SER A 133 -76.34 -12.03 -33.94
CA SER A 133 -76.04 -11.89 -32.51
C SER A 133 -74.63 -12.36 -32.14
N LEU A 134 -74.17 -13.47 -32.74
CA LEU A 134 -72.81 -13.96 -32.54
C LEU A 134 -71.76 -13.03 -33.14
N GLU A 135 -72.02 -12.42 -34.29
CA GLU A 135 -71.15 -11.41 -34.90
C GLU A 135 -71.00 -10.16 -34.02
N GLU A 136 -72.09 -9.68 -33.44
CA GLU A 136 -72.06 -8.57 -32.47
C GLU A 136 -71.25 -8.93 -31.22
N LEU A 137 -71.47 -10.11 -30.65
CA LEU A 137 -70.73 -10.60 -29.50
C LEU A 137 -69.23 -10.72 -29.82
N LEU A 138 -68.88 -11.22 -31.00
CA LEU A 138 -67.49 -11.33 -31.44
C LEU A 138 -66.83 -9.95 -31.59
N LYS A 139 -67.56 -8.97 -32.11
CA LYS A 139 -67.08 -7.58 -32.19
C LYS A 139 -66.83 -6.99 -30.80
N GLU A 140 -67.73 -7.19 -29.84
CA GLU A 140 -67.56 -6.74 -28.45
C GLU A 140 -66.34 -7.40 -27.81
N LYS A 141 -66.16 -8.72 -27.99
CA LYS A 141 -65.00 -9.44 -27.46
C LYS A 141 -63.69 -8.95 -28.06
N ASN A 142 -63.64 -8.68 -29.36
CA ASN A 142 -62.45 -8.11 -30.00
C ASN A 142 -62.11 -6.73 -29.46
N GLN A 143 -63.11 -5.85 -29.28
CA GLN A 143 -62.90 -4.54 -28.65
C GLN A 143 -62.34 -4.68 -27.23
N LYS A 144 -62.81 -5.68 -26.47
CA LYS A 144 -62.30 -5.93 -25.12
C LYS A 144 -60.85 -6.44 -25.13
N ILE A 145 -60.48 -7.26 -26.11
CA ILE A 145 -59.11 -7.72 -26.31
C ILE A 145 -58.19 -6.52 -26.60
N ASP A 146 -58.58 -5.64 -27.52
CA ASP A 146 -57.80 -4.43 -27.86
C ASP A 146 -57.57 -3.54 -26.62
N GLU A 147 -58.60 -3.36 -25.78
CA GLU A 147 -58.50 -2.60 -24.54
C GLU A 147 -57.51 -3.25 -23.54
N LEU A 148 -57.59 -4.57 -23.38
CA LEU A 148 -56.69 -5.32 -22.51
C LEU A 148 -55.25 -5.30 -23.01
N GLU A 149 -55.02 -5.36 -24.33
CA GLU A 149 -53.69 -5.24 -24.92
C GLU A 149 -53.08 -3.86 -24.65
N LYS A 150 -53.88 -2.80 -24.76
CA LYS A 150 -53.44 -1.44 -24.40
C LYS A 150 -53.07 -1.35 -22.92
N GLN A 151 -53.90 -1.86 -22.02
CA GLN A 151 -53.63 -1.88 -20.58
C GLN A 151 -52.35 -2.67 -20.26
N LYS A 152 -52.14 -3.81 -20.92
CA LYS A 152 -50.92 -4.60 -20.78
C LYS A 152 -49.69 -3.79 -21.18
N SER A 153 -49.72 -3.10 -22.32
CA SER A 153 -48.60 -2.26 -22.77
C SER A 153 -48.31 -1.11 -21.81
N GLU A 154 -49.34 -0.47 -21.26
CA GLU A 154 -49.18 0.58 -20.23
C GLU A 154 -48.50 0.04 -18.97
N LEU A 155 -48.91 -1.14 -18.49
CA LEU A 155 -48.29 -1.80 -17.33
C LEU A 155 -46.83 -2.21 -17.59
N GLU A 156 -46.51 -2.71 -18.78
CA GLU A 156 -45.13 -3.04 -19.17
C GLU A 156 -44.22 -1.80 -19.16
N ASN A 157 -44.72 -0.66 -19.65
CA ASN A 157 -44.00 0.61 -19.61
C ASN A 157 -43.80 1.11 -18.16
N GLN A 158 -44.81 0.99 -17.31
CA GLN A 158 -44.69 1.33 -15.89
C GLN A 158 -43.64 0.44 -15.18
N ALA A 159 -43.66 -0.87 -15.43
CA ALA A 159 -42.70 -1.81 -14.87
C ALA A 159 -41.26 -1.49 -15.29
N THR A 160 -41.06 -1.13 -16.56
CA THR A 160 -39.75 -0.69 -17.08
C THR A 160 -39.27 0.58 -16.38
N THR A 161 -40.16 1.58 -16.21
CA THR A 161 -39.85 2.84 -15.52
C THR A 161 -39.49 2.62 -14.05
N LEU A 162 -40.24 1.77 -13.36
CA LEU A 162 -39.95 1.40 -11.97
C LEU A 162 -38.61 0.68 -11.85
N THR A 163 -38.31 -0.24 -12.78
CA THR A 163 -37.03 -0.97 -12.81
C THR A 163 -35.84 -0.01 -12.99
N ALA A 164 -35.97 0.98 -13.87
CA ALA A 164 -34.96 2.02 -14.05
C ALA A 164 -34.80 2.87 -12.78
N SER A 165 -35.90 3.22 -12.12
CA SER A 165 -35.91 4.00 -10.88
C SER A 165 -35.21 3.26 -9.74
N VAL A 166 -35.51 1.96 -9.56
CA VAL A 166 -34.84 1.08 -8.59
C VAL A 166 -33.34 1.00 -8.86
N SER A 167 -32.94 0.87 -10.11
CA SER A 167 -31.53 0.83 -10.50
C SER A 167 -30.81 2.14 -10.17
N SER A 168 -31.45 3.28 -10.43
CA SER A 168 -30.94 4.61 -10.06
C SER A 168 -30.79 4.76 -8.55
N LEU A 169 -31.79 4.35 -7.77
CA LEU A 169 -31.74 4.39 -6.30
C LEU A 169 -30.63 3.50 -5.74
N LYS A 170 -30.41 2.31 -6.33
CA LYS A 170 -29.33 1.41 -5.93
C LYS A 170 -27.95 2.03 -6.18
N ASN A 171 -27.78 2.73 -7.31
CA ASN A 171 -26.53 3.45 -7.59
C ASN A 171 -26.32 4.61 -6.61
N LEU A 172 -27.37 5.37 -6.31
CA LEU A 172 -27.31 6.46 -5.33
C LEU A 172 -26.94 5.93 -3.93
N LEU A 173 -27.53 4.80 -3.51
CA LEU A 173 -27.18 4.16 -2.24
C LEU A 173 -25.70 3.81 -2.19
N LYS A 174 -25.17 3.17 -3.25
CA LYS A 174 -23.74 2.83 -3.34
C LYS A 174 -22.83 4.06 -3.25
N GLU A 175 -23.21 5.17 -3.89
CA GLU A 175 -22.47 6.43 -3.79
C GLU A 175 -22.48 6.99 -2.35
N LYS A 176 -23.64 6.91 -1.67
CA LYS A 176 -23.76 7.32 -0.27
C LYS A 176 -22.92 6.44 0.65
N ASP A 177 -22.93 5.13 0.46
CA ASP A 177 -22.09 4.20 1.23
C ASP A 177 -20.60 4.52 1.06
N GLN A 178 -20.15 4.75 -0.17
CA GLN A 178 -18.77 5.19 -0.43
C GLN A 178 -18.43 6.53 0.25
N LYS A 179 -19.39 7.46 0.29
CA LYS A 179 -19.20 8.73 0.98
C LYS A 179 -19.13 8.56 2.49
N ILE A 180 -19.89 7.64 3.07
CA ILE A 180 -19.81 7.27 4.48
C ILE A 180 -18.43 6.68 4.79
N ASP A 181 -17.97 5.71 4.00
CA ASP A 181 -16.64 5.09 4.17
C ASP A 181 -15.51 6.13 4.17
N GLU A 182 -15.56 7.10 3.25
CA GLU A 182 -14.59 8.19 3.17
C GLU A 182 -14.67 9.10 4.41
N LEU A 183 -15.87 9.44 4.87
CA LEU A 183 -16.05 10.25 6.09
C LEU A 183 -15.55 9.51 7.32
N GLU A 184 -15.81 8.20 7.45
CA GLU A 184 -15.27 7.38 8.54
C GLU A 184 -13.74 7.37 8.54
N ARG A 185 -13.12 7.23 7.36
CA ARG A 185 -11.66 7.30 7.21
C ARG A 185 -11.12 8.65 7.65
N GLN A 186 -11.77 9.75 7.27
CA GLN A 186 -11.36 11.09 7.72
C GLN A 186 -11.50 11.27 9.22
N THR A 187 -12.56 10.75 9.83
CA THR A 187 -12.73 10.77 11.28
C THR A 187 -11.61 10.02 11.98
N ARG A 188 -11.28 8.79 11.53
CA ARG A 188 -10.16 8.02 12.09
C ARG A 188 -8.81 8.76 12.00
N LEU A 189 -8.54 9.42 10.87
CA LEU A 189 -7.31 10.21 10.71
C LEU A 189 -7.28 11.42 11.66
N ARG A 190 -8.43 12.08 11.84
CA ARG A 190 -8.55 13.18 12.82
C ARG A 190 -8.37 12.70 14.24
N ASP A 191 -8.93 11.55 14.61
CA ASP A 191 -8.75 10.95 15.94
C ASP A 191 -7.28 10.60 16.21
N GLN A 192 -6.57 10.04 15.22
CA GLN A 192 -5.13 9.82 15.32
C GLN A 192 -4.34 11.13 15.49
N TYR A 193 -4.71 12.17 14.75
CA TYR A 193 -4.09 13.48 14.86
C TYR A 193 -4.32 14.10 16.26
N ILE A 194 -5.54 13.99 16.79
CA ILE A 194 -5.87 14.44 18.15
C ILE A 194 -5.07 13.64 19.18
N SER A 195 -4.94 12.32 19.03
CA SER A 195 -4.12 11.50 19.91
C SER A 195 -2.67 11.97 19.94
N ASN A 196 -2.06 12.20 18.76
CA ASN A 196 -0.69 12.70 18.67
C ASN A 196 -0.53 14.08 19.35
N LEU A 197 -1.48 14.99 19.15
CA LEU A 197 -1.46 16.28 19.82
C LEU A 197 -1.59 16.14 21.34
N ASN A 198 -2.40 15.20 21.84
CA ASN A 198 -2.49 14.93 23.27
C ASN A 198 -1.16 14.38 23.81
N ASP A 199 -0.51 13.45 23.11
CA ASP A 199 0.82 12.94 23.50
C ASP A 199 1.85 14.10 23.58
N GLN A 200 1.83 15.02 22.61
CA GLN A 200 2.68 16.22 22.62
C GLN A 200 2.39 17.16 23.79
N ILE A 201 1.11 17.31 24.16
CA ILE A 201 0.70 18.12 25.32
C ILE A 201 1.21 17.47 26.61
N ASP A 202 1.12 16.15 26.72
CA ASP A 202 1.63 15.41 27.88
C ASP A 202 3.16 15.54 27.99
N ASP A 203 3.90 15.37 26.88
CA ASP A 203 5.36 15.61 26.84
C ASP A 203 5.73 17.04 27.29
N GLN A 204 4.96 18.04 26.84
CA GLN A 204 5.17 19.43 27.23
C GLN A 204 4.86 19.66 28.72
N ARG A 205 3.86 18.98 29.25
CA ARG A 205 3.48 19.05 30.66
C ARG A 205 4.58 18.47 31.55
N ASP A 206 5.14 17.31 31.18
CA ASP A 206 6.28 16.70 31.86
C ASP A 206 7.53 17.60 31.83
N LEU A 207 7.77 18.29 30.71
CA LEU A 207 8.87 19.25 30.61
C LEU A 207 8.67 20.46 31.52
N LEU A 208 7.43 20.97 31.59
CA LEU A 208 7.06 22.05 32.50
C LEU A 208 7.28 21.65 33.95
N GLU A 209 6.86 20.45 34.35
CA GLU A 209 7.06 19.94 35.71
C GLU A 209 8.55 19.87 36.07
N LYS A 210 9.40 19.34 35.17
CA LYS A 210 10.87 19.36 35.35
C LYS A 210 11.44 20.77 35.48
N LYS A 211 10.88 21.73 34.74
CA LYS A 211 11.31 23.14 34.82
C LYS A 211 10.88 23.78 36.14
N ASP A 212 9.67 23.47 36.62
CA ASP A 212 9.19 23.91 37.92
C ASP A 212 10.04 23.33 39.06
N GLU A 213 10.48 22.07 38.97
CA GLU A 213 11.45 21.46 39.89
C GLU A 213 12.80 22.20 39.88
N GLU A 214 13.34 22.52 38.69
CA GLU A 214 14.58 23.29 38.53
C GLU A 214 14.46 24.69 39.15
N ILE A 215 13.33 25.37 38.92
CA ILE A 215 13.02 26.67 39.53
C ILE A 215 12.93 26.53 41.05
N ALA A 216 12.29 25.47 41.58
CA ALA A 216 12.20 25.23 43.02
C ALA A 216 13.58 25.00 43.66
N LEU A 217 14.46 24.23 43.00
CA LEU A 217 15.85 24.06 43.42
C LEU A 217 16.60 25.39 43.43
N LEU A 218 16.52 26.18 42.36
CA LEU A 218 17.14 27.50 42.29
C LEU A 218 16.60 28.45 43.36
N ALA A 219 15.28 28.45 43.58
CA ALA A 219 14.64 29.24 44.63
C ALA A 219 15.14 28.85 46.03
N SER A 220 15.34 27.54 46.28
CA SER A 220 15.90 27.05 47.55
C SER A 220 17.34 27.49 47.80
N LEU A 221 18.17 27.56 46.75
CA LEU A 221 19.54 28.08 46.83
C LEU A 221 19.54 29.59 47.12
N VAL A 222 18.63 30.35 46.50
CA VAL A 222 18.47 31.79 46.75
C VAL A 222 17.90 32.06 48.14
N SER A 223 16.99 31.21 48.63
CA SER A 223 16.36 31.33 49.94
C SER A 223 17.14 30.67 51.07
N ALA A 224 18.38 30.22 50.85
CA ALA A 224 19.31 29.84 51.89
C ALA A 224 20.20 31.05 52.26
N PRO A 225 19.68 32.04 53.02
CA PRO A 225 20.45 33.23 53.39
C PRO A 225 21.69 32.84 54.19
N ALA A 226 21.69 31.70 54.89
CA ALA A 226 22.86 31.21 55.61
C ALA A 226 24.04 30.96 54.67
N THR A 227 23.86 30.31 53.52
CA THR A 227 24.97 29.91 52.64
C THR A 227 25.56 31.09 51.87
N ILE A 228 24.71 32.00 51.35
CA ILE A 228 25.21 33.20 50.67
C ILE A 228 25.87 34.15 51.69
N THR A 229 25.26 34.34 52.86
CA THR A 229 25.84 35.21 53.91
C THR A 229 27.12 34.60 54.50
N GLU A 230 27.20 33.27 54.67
CA GLU A 230 28.43 32.56 55.06
C GLU A 230 29.51 32.69 54.00
N VAL A 231 29.19 32.52 52.70
CA VAL A 231 30.16 32.70 51.62
C VAL A 231 30.65 34.16 51.53
N PHE A 232 29.78 35.15 51.75
CA PHE A 232 30.21 36.54 51.84
C PHE A 232 31.08 36.81 53.08
N LYS A 233 30.76 36.17 54.22
CA LYS A 233 31.56 36.28 55.45
C LYS A 233 32.92 35.60 55.32
N GLU A 234 33.00 34.41 54.72
CA GLU A 234 34.24 33.72 54.39
C GLU A 234 35.08 34.52 53.41
N ASN A 235 34.48 35.14 52.37
CA ASN A 235 35.21 36.03 51.47
C ASN A 235 35.78 37.27 52.17
N GLU A 236 35.02 37.87 53.09
CA GLU A 236 35.52 38.98 53.93
C GLU A 236 36.66 38.52 54.87
N GLU A 237 36.57 37.32 55.44
CA GLU A 237 37.66 36.76 56.26
C GLU A 237 38.91 36.42 55.43
N LEU A 238 38.74 35.82 54.24
CA LEU A 238 39.84 35.55 53.31
C LEU A 238 40.50 36.84 52.83
N LYS A 239 39.73 37.90 52.60
CA LYS A 239 40.26 39.22 52.25
C LYS A 239 41.12 39.80 53.38
N LYS A 240 40.69 39.70 54.64
CA LYS A 240 41.50 40.10 55.80
C LYS A 240 42.79 39.28 55.92
N HIS A 241 42.71 37.98 55.67
CA HIS A 241 43.89 37.11 55.63
C HIS A 241 44.87 37.50 54.52
N LEU A 242 44.35 37.87 53.35
CA LEU A 242 45.17 38.37 52.24
C LEU A 242 45.86 39.69 52.61
N GLU A 243 45.13 40.66 53.16
CA GLU A 243 45.69 41.95 53.62
C GLU A 243 46.78 41.75 54.69
N PHE A 244 46.59 40.79 55.61
CA PHE A 244 47.60 40.44 56.61
C PHE A 244 48.83 39.76 56.00
N ALA A 245 48.64 38.86 55.05
CA ALA A 245 49.72 38.21 54.33
C ALA A 245 50.53 39.22 53.50
N GLU A 246 49.84 40.16 52.83
CA GLU A 246 50.48 41.27 52.12
C GLU A 246 51.32 42.12 53.06
N ALA A 247 50.78 42.53 54.22
CA ALA A 247 51.55 43.26 55.24
C ALA A 247 52.78 42.47 55.75
N SER A 248 52.65 41.16 55.89
CA SER A 248 53.75 40.27 56.26
C SER A 248 54.81 40.21 55.17
N ILE A 249 54.41 40.15 53.90
CA ILE A 249 55.32 40.22 52.74
C ILE A 249 56.05 41.57 52.70
N THR A 250 55.38 42.68 53.01
CA THR A 250 56.01 44.00 53.07
C THR A 250 57.10 44.04 54.15
N THR A 251 56.79 43.53 55.35
CA THR A 251 57.75 43.45 56.46
C THR A 251 58.95 42.56 56.09
N LEU A 252 58.71 41.40 55.48
CA LEU A 252 59.79 40.51 55.03
C LEU A 252 60.64 41.14 53.91
N LYS A 253 60.05 41.94 53.02
CA LYS A 253 60.80 42.71 52.01
C LYS A 253 61.73 43.74 52.67
N GLU A 254 61.26 44.43 53.70
CA GLU A 254 62.10 45.37 54.46
C GLU A 254 63.25 44.64 55.19
N GLU A 255 63.00 43.45 55.73
CA GLU A 255 64.06 42.60 56.32
C GLU A 255 65.07 42.11 55.28
N ILE A 256 64.63 41.68 54.10
CA ILE A 256 65.51 41.30 53.00
C ILE A 256 66.38 42.50 52.58
N GLN A 257 65.79 43.67 52.44
CA GLN A 257 66.55 44.89 52.09
C GLN A 257 67.61 45.20 53.16
N ARG A 258 67.28 45.11 54.45
CA ARG A 258 68.27 45.23 55.53
C ARG A 258 69.37 44.17 55.44
N LYS A 259 69.02 42.94 55.07
CA LYS A 259 70.00 41.85 54.91
C LYS A 259 70.90 42.08 53.70
N ASP A 260 70.38 42.63 52.61
CA ASP A 260 71.17 43.03 51.44
C ASP A 260 72.14 44.18 51.77
N GLU A 261 71.70 45.15 52.58
CA GLU A 261 72.59 46.20 53.11
C GLU A 261 73.69 45.62 54.01
N GLN A 262 73.35 44.64 54.87
CA GLN A 262 74.33 43.90 55.67
C GLN A 262 75.31 43.09 54.80
N LEU A 263 74.82 42.48 53.72
CA LEU A 263 75.63 41.72 52.77
C LEU A 263 76.61 42.64 52.03
N SER A 264 76.14 43.80 51.56
CA SER A 264 76.98 44.83 50.91
C SER A 264 78.08 45.36 51.83
N TRP A 265 77.77 45.53 53.12
CA TRP A 265 78.79 45.88 54.12
C TRP A 265 79.81 44.75 54.30
N ALA A 266 79.38 43.50 54.37
CA ALA A 266 80.26 42.34 54.48
C ALA A 266 81.13 42.13 53.21
N GLU A 267 80.58 42.35 52.01
CA GLU A 267 81.33 42.32 50.74
C GLU A 267 82.42 43.39 50.72
N THR A 268 82.15 44.58 51.27
CA THR A 268 83.15 45.64 51.43
C THR A 268 84.27 45.23 52.39
N GLN A 269 83.93 44.55 53.50
CA GLN A 269 84.92 43.98 54.42
C GLN A 269 85.77 42.88 53.78
N LEU A 270 85.15 42.02 52.95
CA LEU A 270 85.85 40.96 52.22
C LEU A 270 86.86 41.53 51.21
N LYS A 271 86.49 42.64 50.54
CA LYS A 271 87.38 43.38 49.64
C LYS A 271 88.61 43.98 50.36
N GLN A 272 88.43 44.43 51.61
CA GLN A 272 89.53 44.88 52.46
C GLN A 272 90.42 43.72 52.90
N MET A 273 89.83 42.54 53.15
CA MET A 273 90.57 41.33 53.50
C MET A 273 91.43 40.81 52.34
N ASP A 274 90.95 40.90 51.09
CA ASP A 274 91.73 40.56 49.89
C ASP A 274 92.91 41.53 49.67
N GLN A 275 92.74 42.82 49.98
CA GLN A 275 93.85 43.79 49.97
C GLN A 275 94.91 43.47 51.04
N LEU A 276 94.49 43.06 52.24
CA LEU A 276 95.39 42.60 53.29
C LEU A 276 96.10 41.29 52.90
N LYS A 277 95.43 40.38 52.22
CA LYS A 277 95.99 39.11 51.72
C LYS A 277 97.09 39.34 50.69
N ALA A 278 96.90 40.29 49.78
CA ALA A 278 97.94 40.72 48.83
C ALA A 278 99.16 41.35 49.54
N LEU A 279 98.92 42.09 50.63
CA LEU A 279 99.99 42.65 51.45
C LEU A 279 100.80 41.55 52.16
N VAL A 280 100.12 40.55 52.74
CA VAL A 280 100.76 39.40 53.38
C VAL A 280 101.58 38.58 52.39
N GLN A 281 101.09 38.38 51.16
CA GLN A 281 101.84 37.68 50.11
C GLN A 281 103.11 38.43 49.67
N THR A 282 103.08 39.76 49.72
CA THR A 282 104.24 40.63 49.48
C THR A 282 105.24 40.53 50.65
N TYR A 283 104.75 40.44 51.89
CA TYR A 283 105.59 40.19 53.06
C TYR A 283 106.18 38.77 53.09
N GLU A 284 105.45 37.72 52.70
CA GLU A 284 105.99 36.35 52.57
C GLU A 284 107.09 36.25 51.50
N SER A 285 106.92 36.98 50.40
CA SER A 285 107.93 37.05 49.33
C SER A 285 109.20 37.77 49.79
N SER A 286 109.08 38.80 50.64
CA SER A 286 110.25 39.46 51.24
C SER A 286 110.88 38.63 52.38
N LEU A 287 110.10 37.83 53.11
CA LEU A 287 110.58 36.93 54.17
C LEU A 287 111.36 35.75 53.59
N THR A 288 110.96 35.21 52.43
CA THR A 288 111.72 34.16 51.71
C THR A 288 113.06 34.68 51.17
N VAL A 289 113.11 35.93 50.70
CA VAL A 289 114.37 36.59 50.29
C VAL A 289 115.28 36.84 51.49
N LEU A 290 114.73 37.27 52.63
CA LEU A 290 115.48 37.43 53.88
C LEU A 290 115.99 36.10 54.45
N GLN A 291 115.21 35.02 54.41
CA GLN A 291 115.63 33.69 54.84
C GLN A 291 116.73 33.10 53.94
N LYS A 292 116.71 33.40 52.63
CA LYS A 292 117.78 33.02 51.70
C LYS A 292 119.09 33.77 52.01
N ASN A 293 119.01 35.08 52.25
CA ASN A 293 120.16 35.89 52.65
C ASN A 293 120.72 35.48 54.02
N LEU A 294 119.87 35.03 54.96
CA LEU A 294 120.30 34.55 56.27
C LEU A 294 121.07 33.23 56.16
N LYS A 295 120.59 32.27 55.35
CA LYS A 295 121.32 31.02 55.07
C LYS A 295 122.67 31.27 54.38
N GLU A 296 122.73 32.24 53.48
CA GLU A 296 123.97 32.62 52.79
C GLU A 296 124.97 33.28 53.75
N LYS A 297 124.50 33.98 54.79
CA LYS A 297 125.32 34.54 55.86
C LYS A 297 125.77 33.50 56.89
N ASP A 298 124.94 32.51 57.22
CA ASP A 298 125.32 31.39 58.11
C ASP A 298 126.40 30.50 57.47
N GLU A 299 126.33 30.24 56.16
CA GLU A 299 127.36 29.47 55.45
C GLU A 299 128.70 30.26 55.36
N GLN A 300 128.64 31.60 55.23
CA GLN A 300 129.81 32.47 55.32
C GLN A 300 130.42 32.47 56.73
N LEU A 301 129.60 32.44 57.79
CA LEU A 301 130.06 32.35 59.19
C LEU A 301 130.69 30.99 59.52
N LYS A 302 130.19 29.91 58.93
CA LYS A 302 130.76 28.57 59.06
C LYS A 302 132.16 28.48 58.43
N ILE A 303 132.33 28.98 57.21
CA ILE A 303 133.64 29.03 56.53
C ILE A 303 134.63 29.94 57.27
N LEU A 304 134.16 31.05 57.87
CA LEU A 304 135.01 31.96 58.64
C LEU A 304 135.45 31.37 59.99
N SER A 305 134.60 30.60 60.67
CA SER A 305 134.92 29.95 61.95
C SER A 305 135.87 28.76 61.80
N GLU A 306 135.77 27.99 60.71
CA GLU A 306 136.73 26.92 60.37
C GLU A 306 138.12 27.51 59.98
N THR A 307 138.16 28.66 59.30
CA THR A 307 139.43 29.34 58.94
C THR A 307 140.14 29.98 60.16
N LEU A 308 139.38 30.46 61.14
CA LEU A 308 139.92 31.06 62.38
C LEU A 308 140.45 30.01 63.37
N THR A 309 139.85 28.82 63.42
CA THR A 309 140.30 27.71 64.28
C THR A 309 141.57 27.04 63.75
N GLU A 310 141.73 26.92 62.44
CA GLU A 310 142.98 26.46 61.81
C GLU A 310 144.15 27.44 62.06
N LYS A 311 143.87 28.76 62.05
CA LYS A 311 144.87 29.81 62.27
C LYS A 311 145.28 29.94 63.74
N ALA A 312 144.39 29.69 64.69
CA ALA A 312 144.69 29.66 66.13
C ALA A 312 145.53 28.44 66.55
N ARG A 313 145.33 27.28 65.91
CA ARG A 313 146.12 26.06 66.17
C ARG A 313 147.58 26.19 65.69
N LYS A 314 147.81 26.97 64.62
CA LYS A 314 149.14 27.20 64.05
C LYS A 314 150.00 28.15 64.91
N THR A 315 149.44 29.26 65.39
CA THR A 315 150.14 30.23 66.27
C THR A 315 150.40 29.70 67.68
N GLN A 316 149.61 28.75 68.18
CA GLN A 316 149.83 28.15 69.50
C GLN A 316 150.97 27.11 69.50
N SER A 317 151.19 26.38 68.39
CA SER A 317 152.33 25.46 68.24
C SER A 317 153.68 26.17 68.08
N GLU A 318 153.71 27.37 67.49
CA GLU A 318 154.92 28.18 67.35
C GLU A 318 155.31 28.88 68.67
N ALA A 319 154.33 29.21 69.52
CA ALA A 319 154.58 29.79 70.85
C ALA A 319 155.15 28.78 71.87
N GLU A 320 154.80 27.49 71.78
CA GLU A 320 155.35 26.44 72.64
C GLU A 320 156.78 26.03 72.24
N PHE A 321 157.12 26.05 70.93
CA PHE A 321 158.47 25.79 70.44
C PHE A 321 159.47 26.89 70.82
N LEU A 322 159.05 28.17 70.81
CA LEU A 322 159.89 29.30 71.21
C LEU A 322 160.08 29.39 72.74
N ARG A 323 159.10 28.95 73.55
CA ARG A 323 159.21 28.93 75.01
C ARG A 323 160.24 27.93 75.52
N GLU A 324 160.37 26.78 74.87
CA GLU A 324 161.32 25.75 75.30
C GLU A 324 162.76 26.05 74.85
N LYS A 325 162.94 26.70 73.69
CA LYS A 325 164.24 27.30 73.30
C LYS A 325 164.68 28.44 74.22
N LEU A 326 163.75 29.25 74.75
CA LEU A 326 164.11 30.34 75.65
C LEU A 326 164.59 29.83 77.03
N LYS A 327 164.07 28.68 77.49
CA LYS A 327 164.54 27.99 78.70
C LYS A 327 165.97 27.47 78.57
N GLU A 328 166.36 26.99 77.39
CA GLU A 328 167.75 26.61 77.08
C GLU A 328 168.70 27.83 77.08
N VAL A 329 168.28 28.96 76.53
CA VAL A 329 169.10 30.18 76.51
C VAL A 329 169.27 30.79 77.91
N LEU A 330 168.25 30.68 78.77
CA LEU A 330 168.31 31.14 80.17
C LEU A 330 169.23 30.30 81.06
N SER A 331 169.47 29.01 80.74
CA SER A 331 170.44 28.19 81.48
C SER A 331 171.89 28.54 81.12
N VAL A 332 172.15 28.85 79.84
CA VAL A 332 173.46 29.31 79.35
C VAL A 332 173.82 30.69 79.92
N LEU A 333 172.85 31.61 80.03
CA LEU A 333 173.12 32.94 80.58
C LEU A 333 173.43 32.91 82.10
N ARG A 334 172.88 31.92 82.83
CA ARG A 334 173.21 31.70 84.25
C ARG A 334 174.62 31.15 84.45
N LEU A 335 175.10 30.31 83.53
CA LEU A 335 176.48 29.83 83.52
C LEU A 335 177.48 30.93 83.13
N PHE A 336 177.10 31.82 82.21
CA PHE A 336 177.90 33.01 81.87
C PHE A 336 177.99 33.99 83.05
N SER A 337 176.89 34.14 83.81
CA SER A 337 176.86 34.94 85.03
C SER A 337 177.79 34.42 86.15
N SER A 338 178.10 33.12 86.21
CA SER A 338 179.05 32.60 87.20
C SER A 338 180.50 32.74 86.74
N THR A 339 180.79 32.53 85.45
CA THR A 339 182.16 32.68 84.90
C THR A 339 182.62 34.13 84.84
N PHE A 340 181.73 35.09 84.56
CA PHE A 340 182.10 36.51 84.58
C PHE A 340 182.44 37.00 86.01
N LYS A 341 181.81 36.40 87.02
CA LYS A 341 182.07 36.73 88.44
C LYS A 341 183.43 36.21 88.92
N ASP A 342 183.86 35.06 88.41
CA ASP A 342 185.22 34.55 88.62
C ASP A 342 186.27 35.40 87.89
N PHE A 343 185.96 35.87 86.67
CA PHE A 343 186.84 36.76 85.90
C PHE A 343 187.07 38.11 86.59
N GLN A 344 186.04 38.67 87.23
CA GLN A 344 186.16 39.94 87.95
C GLN A 344 187.03 39.80 89.20
N ASN A 345 186.91 38.68 89.93
CA ASN A 345 187.80 38.39 91.07
C ASN A 345 189.27 38.21 90.63
N THR A 346 189.53 37.66 89.43
CA THR A 346 190.91 37.62 88.89
C THR A 346 191.44 39.00 88.48
N PHE A 347 190.57 39.94 88.09
CA PHE A 347 190.99 41.30 87.76
C PHE A 347 191.37 42.11 89.02
N SER A 348 190.69 41.88 90.13
CA SER A 348 191.10 42.42 91.44
C SER A 348 192.42 41.84 91.96
N ASN A 349 192.87 40.67 91.48
CA ASN A 349 194.22 40.17 91.77
C ASN A 349 195.30 40.82 90.88
N LEU A 350 194.93 41.33 89.71
CA LEU A 350 195.81 42.13 88.83
C LEU A 350 196.02 43.56 89.37
N GLU A 351 195.12 44.03 90.23
CA GLU A 351 195.30 45.23 91.04
C GLU A 351 196.50 45.10 92.00
N ASN A 352 196.88 43.89 92.44
CA ASN A 352 197.97 43.69 93.41
C ASN A 352 199.36 43.54 92.79
N LEU A 353 199.49 43.05 91.55
CA LEU A 353 200.79 42.78 90.91
C LEU A 353 201.42 44.05 90.29
N ASN A 354 200.61 45.02 89.88
CA ASN A 354 201.13 46.30 89.36
C ASN A 354 201.55 47.28 90.47
N LEU A 355 201.01 47.13 91.68
CA LEU A 355 201.57 47.78 92.88
C LEU A 355 202.96 47.21 93.24
N GLU A 356 203.23 45.93 92.92
CA GLU A 356 204.50 45.25 93.24
C GLU A 356 205.62 45.57 92.22
N ILE A 357 205.30 45.88 90.95
CA ILE A 357 206.28 46.23 89.91
C ILE A 357 206.80 47.67 90.02
N GLN A 358 206.01 48.65 90.48
CA GLN A 358 206.52 50.04 90.63
C GLN A 358 207.21 50.29 91.97
N ASN A 359 206.93 49.51 93.02
CA ASN A 359 207.80 49.47 94.20
C ASN A 359 209.20 48.90 93.86
N LEU A 360 209.33 48.03 92.84
CA LEU A 360 210.62 47.56 92.32
C LEU A 360 211.35 48.60 91.45
N ILE A 361 210.68 49.65 90.97
CA ILE A 361 211.30 50.77 90.26
C ILE A 361 211.80 51.85 91.22
N GLU A 362 211.30 51.87 92.46
CA GLU A 362 211.92 52.64 93.54
C GLU A 362 213.31 52.08 93.95
N GLU A 363 213.62 50.81 93.65
CA GLU A 363 214.77 50.08 94.23
C GLU A 363 216.01 49.94 93.30
N VAL A 364 215.90 50.18 91.98
CA VAL A 364 217.02 49.98 91.02
C VAL A 364 217.78 51.26 90.63
N GLU A 365 217.25 52.47 90.85
CA GLU A 365 217.94 53.73 90.47
C GLU A 365 218.26 54.68 91.63
N THR A 366 218.41 54.14 92.84
CA THR A 366 219.27 54.74 93.88
C THR A 366 220.67 54.13 93.92
N SER A 367 220.97 53.10 93.11
CA SER A 367 222.17 52.26 93.25
C SER A 367 223.09 52.18 92.01
N VAL A 368 222.94 53.08 91.03
CA VAL A 368 223.97 53.39 90.02
C VAL A 368 224.26 54.89 90.10
N GLU A 369 224.98 55.31 91.15
CA GLU A 369 226.42 55.61 91.07
C GLU A 369 226.74 56.81 90.17
N LYS A 370 227.05 57.97 90.77
CA LYS A 370 228.46 58.30 91.10
C LYS A 370 229.42 57.96 89.94
N SER A 371 229.23 58.59 88.79
CA SER A 371 230.32 58.89 87.86
C SER A 371 230.01 60.16 87.06
N GLY A 372 230.91 61.15 87.11
CA GLY A 372 230.87 62.39 86.30
C GLY A 372 230.36 63.63 87.05
N SER A 373 231.17 64.47 87.71
CA SER A 373 232.26 65.35 87.23
C SER A 373 231.77 66.78 86.93
N THR A 374 232.45 67.77 87.53
CA THR A 374 232.82 69.09 86.95
C THR A 374 231.77 69.88 86.14
N ASN A 375 231.33 71.04 86.63
CA ASN A 375 231.91 72.36 86.29
C ASN A 375 230.93 73.49 86.64
N ASN A 376 231.56 74.54 87.19
CA ASN A 376 231.10 75.92 87.44
C ASN A 376 229.93 76.16 88.39
#